data_AF-A0A418GL85-F1
#
_entry.id   AF-A0A418GL85-F1
#
_cell.length_a   1.000
_cell.length_b   1.000
_cell.length_c   1.000
_cell.angle_alpha   90.00
_cell.angle_beta   90.00
_cell.angle_gamma   90.00
#
_symmetry.space_group_name_H-M   'P 1'
#
loop_
_entity.id
_entity.type
_entity.pdbx_description
1 polymer ?
#
loop_
_entity_poly.entity_id
_entity_poly.type
_entity_poly.pdbx_seq_one_letter_code
_entity_poly.pdbx_strand_id
1 'polypeptide(L)'
;LGNGGKGISWNTQDEIDFLGKLNYTKRDGPAKGRPLIDTAIDASEVILALAPETNGHVAVKAWQALGEITGREHTHLALHKEDEKIRFRDIQAQPRKIISSPTWSGLESDHVSYNAGYTNVHELIPWRTLSGRQQLYQDHPWMRAFGESLVAYRPPIDTRSVSEMRQIPPNGFPEKALNFLTPHQKWGIHSTYSENLLMLTLSRGG
;
A
#
# COMPACT_ATOMS: atom_id res chain seq x y z
N LEU A 1 -7.36 5.87 -23.46
CA LEU A 1 -6.91 6.32 -22.12
C LEU A 1 -6.02 5.23 -21.56
N GLY A 2 -4.90 5.57 -20.93
CA GLY A 2 -4.00 4.60 -20.28
C GLY A 2 -4.24 4.52 -18.77
N ASN A 3 -3.70 3.48 -18.14
CA ASN A 3 -3.55 3.36 -16.69
C ASN A 3 -2.10 2.96 -16.38
N GLY A 4 -1.64 3.10 -15.14
CA GLY A 4 -0.29 2.71 -14.77
C GLY A 4 0.08 3.04 -13.33
N GLY A 5 1.29 2.65 -12.97
CA GLY A 5 1.85 2.85 -11.65
C GLY A 5 3.26 2.27 -11.57
N LYS A 6 4.04 2.70 -10.57
CA LYS A 6 5.36 2.11 -10.29
C LYS A 6 6.35 2.11 -11.49
N GLY A 7 6.22 3.05 -12.42
CA GLY A 7 7.09 3.20 -13.58
C GLY A 7 6.67 2.42 -14.84
N ILE A 8 5.50 1.79 -14.84
CA ILE A 8 4.91 1.10 -16.00
C ILE A 8 3.52 1.66 -16.32
N SER A 9 3.08 1.49 -17.57
CA SER A 9 1.76 1.89 -18.05
C SER A 9 1.21 0.90 -19.05
N TRP A 10 -0.12 0.79 -19.13
CA TRP A 10 -0.81 -0.10 -20.06
C TRP A 10 -2.11 0.51 -20.58
N ASN A 11 -2.65 -0.09 -21.64
CA ASN A 11 -3.97 0.25 -22.15
C ASN A 11 -5.06 -0.36 -21.26
N THR A 12 -6.10 0.42 -20.96
CA THR A 12 -7.23 -0.05 -20.13
C THR A 12 -8.61 0.13 -20.80
N GLN A 13 -8.63 0.19 -22.14
CA GLN A 13 -9.85 0.46 -22.89
C GLN A 13 -10.92 -0.60 -22.64
N ASP A 14 -10.55 -1.88 -22.65
CA ASP A 14 -11.50 -2.99 -22.43
C ASP A 14 -12.16 -2.91 -21.05
N GLU A 15 -11.41 -2.49 -20.03
CA GLU A 15 -11.95 -2.33 -18.68
C GLU A 15 -12.87 -1.11 -18.58
N ILE A 16 -12.57 -0.01 -19.28
CA ILE A 16 -13.46 1.16 -19.36
C ILE A 16 -14.77 0.79 -20.07
N ASP A 17 -14.69 0.02 -21.16
CA ASP A 17 -15.86 -0.44 -21.90
C ASP A 17 -16.69 -1.41 -21.05
N PHE A 18 -16.04 -2.29 -20.29
CA PHE A 18 -16.70 -3.15 -19.30
C PHE A 18 -17.42 -2.32 -18.23
N LEU A 19 -16.76 -1.32 -17.65
CA LEU A 19 -17.36 -0.43 -16.65
C LEU A 19 -18.56 0.34 -17.19
N GLY A 20 -18.53 0.74 -18.47
CA GLY A 20 -19.68 1.37 -19.12
C GLY A 20 -20.91 0.45 -19.23
N LYS A 21 -20.71 -0.86 -19.29
CA LYS A 21 -21.79 -1.86 -19.25
C LYS A 21 -22.26 -2.13 -17.83
N LEU A 22 -21.33 -2.21 -16.89
CA LEU A 22 -21.62 -2.55 -15.49
C LEU A 22 -22.30 -1.41 -14.74
N ASN A 23 -21.73 -0.20 -14.82
CA ASN A 23 -22.18 0.98 -14.11
C ASN A 23 -23.15 1.83 -14.93
N TYR A 24 -23.44 1.44 -16.17
CA TYR A 24 -24.06 2.28 -17.20
C TYR A 24 -23.22 3.52 -17.53
N THR A 25 -23.71 4.34 -18.45
CA THR A 25 -23.00 5.54 -18.91
C THR A 25 -23.84 6.80 -18.71
N LYS A 26 -23.15 7.94 -18.52
CA LYS A 26 -23.79 9.25 -18.45
C LYS A 26 -24.44 9.59 -19.81
N ARG A 27 -25.72 9.97 -19.79
CA ARG A 27 -26.51 10.19 -21.03
C ARG A 27 -26.25 11.55 -21.69
N ASP A 28 -25.91 12.56 -20.91
CA ASP A 28 -25.74 13.95 -21.33
C ASP A 28 -24.66 14.68 -20.51
N GLY A 29 -24.47 15.97 -20.82
CA GLY A 29 -23.54 16.84 -20.13
C GLY A 29 -22.05 16.57 -20.44
N PRO A 30 -21.13 17.18 -19.69
CA PRO A 30 -19.69 17.17 -19.98
C PRO A 30 -19.03 15.79 -19.98
N ALA A 31 -19.62 14.82 -19.25
CA ALA A 31 -19.12 13.45 -19.14
C ALA A 31 -19.94 12.44 -19.96
N LYS A 32 -20.74 12.90 -20.94
CA LYS A 32 -21.56 12.03 -21.79
C LYS A 32 -20.75 10.86 -22.35
N GLY A 33 -21.28 9.65 -22.20
CA GLY A 33 -20.67 8.40 -22.66
C GLY A 33 -19.61 7.81 -21.71
N ARG A 34 -19.27 8.47 -20.59
CA ARG A 34 -18.38 7.90 -19.57
C ARG A 34 -19.13 6.97 -18.61
N PRO A 35 -18.47 5.91 -18.08
CA PRO A 35 -19.04 5.10 -17.02
C PRO A 35 -19.49 5.93 -15.82
N LEU A 36 -20.61 5.58 -15.19
CA LEU A 36 -21.07 6.25 -13.98
C LEU A 36 -20.25 5.83 -12.76
N ILE A 37 -20.15 6.74 -11.79
CA ILE A 37 -19.56 6.53 -10.46
C ILE A 37 -20.47 7.25 -9.45
N ASP A 38 -21.73 6.84 -9.38
CA ASP A 38 -22.76 7.53 -8.58
C ASP A 38 -22.89 6.91 -7.18
N THR A 39 -22.57 5.62 -7.03
CA THR A 39 -22.63 4.88 -5.77
C THR A 39 -21.25 4.39 -5.31
N ALA A 40 -21.16 4.04 -4.02
CA ALA A 40 -19.96 3.38 -3.48
C ALA A 40 -19.68 2.02 -4.15
N ILE A 41 -20.71 1.34 -4.65
CA ILE A 41 -20.56 0.09 -5.40
C ILE A 41 -19.92 0.40 -6.76
N ASP A 42 -20.40 1.42 -7.47
CA ASP A 42 -19.81 1.82 -8.76
C ASP A 42 -18.33 2.19 -8.61
N ALA A 43 -17.99 2.95 -7.57
CA ALA A 43 -16.61 3.30 -7.26
C ALA A 43 -15.76 2.07 -6.92
N SER A 44 -16.32 1.12 -6.16
CA SER A 44 -15.62 -0.13 -5.84
C SER A 44 -15.38 -0.98 -7.09
N GLU A 45 -16.34 -1.07 -7.99
CA GLU A 45 -16.19 -1.81 -9.25
C GLU A 45 -15.18 -1.15 -10.18
N VAL A 46 -15.05 0.18 -10.18
CA VAL A 46 -13.97 0.89 -10.88
C VAL A 46 -12.60 0.44 -10.35
N ILE A 47 -12.43 0.37 -9.03
CA ILE A 47 -11.19 -0.12 -8.42
C ILE A 47 -10.92 -1.58 -8.84
N LEU A 48 -11.92 -2.45 -8.68
CA LEU A 48 -11.79 -3.88 -8.95
C LEU A 48 -11.54 -4.18 -10.44
N ALA A 49 -12.13 -3.41 -11.35
CA ALA A 49 -11.96 -3.61 -12.79
C ALA A 49 -10.61 -3.10 -13.30
N LEU A 50 -10.12 -1.97 -12.79
CA LEU A 50 -8.91 -1.31 -13.33
C LEU A 50 -7.60 -1.76 -12.68
N ALA A 51 -7.65 -2.44 -11.53
CA ALA A 51 -6.46 -2.86 -10.81
C ALA A 51 -5.96 -4.26 -11.27
N PRO A 52 -4.64 -4.44 -11.47
CA PRO A 52 -4.06 -5.75 -11.81
C PRO A 52 -4.22 -6.79 -10.68
N GLU A 53 -4.37 -6.38 -9.43
CA GLU A 53 -4.57 -7.28 -8.29
C GLU A 53 -5.94 -7.99 -8.31
N THR A 54 -6.91 -7.46 -9.06
CA THR A 54 -8.32 -7.90 -9.04
C THR A 54 -8.88 -8.25 -10.40
N ASN A 55 -8.14 -7.96 -11.48
CA ASN A 55 -8.49 -8.30 -12.85
C ASN A 55 -7.29 -8.92 -13.57
N GLY A 56 -7.37 -10.21 -13.87
CA GLY A 56 -6.29 -11.00 -14.48
C GLY A 56 -5.83 -10.46 -15.83
N HIS A 57 -6.75 -9.92 -16.64
CA HIS A 57 -6.42 -9.30 -17.91
C HIS A 57 -5.53 -8.06 -17.71
N VAL A 58 -5.80 -7.26 -16.68
CA VAL A 58 -4.95 -6.12 -16.32
C VAL A 58 -3.63 -6.60 -15.74
N ALA A 59 -3.63 -7.67 -14.94
CA ALA A 59 -2.41 -8.27 -14.40
C ALA A 59 -1.43 -8.69 -15.51
N VAL A 60 -1.91 -9.40 -16.53
CA VAL A 60 -1.10 -9.83 -17.67
C VAL A 60 -0.54 -8.62 -18.43
N LYS A 61 -1.38 -7.62 -18.76
CA LYS A 61 -0.93 -6.37 -19.40
C LYS A 61 0.13 -5.63 -18.58
N ALA A 62 -0.03 -5.58 -17.25
CA ALA A 62 0.90 -4.90 -16.37
C ALA A 62 2.25 -5.65 -16.28
N TRP A 63 2.24 -6.98 -16.17
CA TRP A 63 3.47 -7.78 -16.19
C TRP A 63 4.18 -7.71 -17.53
N GLN A 64 3.44 -7.66 -18.64
CA GLN A 64 3.99 -7.46 -19.97
C GLN A 64 4.72 -6.11 -20.07
N ALA A 65 4.09 -5.03 -19.59
CA ALA A 65 4.71 -3.70 -19.57
C ALA A 65 5.99 -3.66 -18.72
N LEU A 66 6.04 -4.40 -17.60
CA LEU A 66 7.29 -4.52 -16.82
C LEU A 66 8.35 -5.33 -17.56
N GLY A 67 7.95 -6.38 -18.29
CA GLY A 67 8.85 -7.22 -19.07
C GLY A 67 9.59 -6.45 -20.17
N GLU A 68 8.97 -5.40 -20.73
CA GLU A 68 9.64 -4.49 -21.68
C GLU A 68 10.82 -3.75 -21.03
N ILE A 69 10.70 -3.37 -19.76
CA ILE A 69 11.76 -2.64 -19.04
C ILE A 69 12.87 -3.59 -18.59
N THR A 70 12.52 -4.78 -18.12
CA THR A 70 13.50 -5.74 -17.58
C THR A 70 14.16 -6.58 -18.67
N GLY A 71 13.56 -6.65 -19.86
CA GLY A 71 13.95 -7.57 -20.94
C GLY A 71 13.67 -9.04 -20.59
N ARG A 72 12.78 -9.31 -19.62
CA ARG A 72 12.45 -10.65 -19.12
C ARG A 72 10.94 -10.87 -19.16
N GLU A 73 10.54 -12.10 -19.47
CA GLU A 73 9.14 -12.50 -19.47
C GLU A 73 8.65 -12.63 -18.01
N HIS A 74 7.55 -11.96 -17.68
CA HIS A 74 6.96 -11.99 -16.33
C HIS A 74 5.45 -12.29 -16.29
N THR A 75 4.78 -12.38 -17.45
CA THR A 75 3.34 -12.64 -17.54
C THR A 75 2.97 -14.03 -17.03
N HIS A 76 3.89 -15.00 -17.03
CA HIS A 76 3.68 -16.31 -16.40
C HIS A 76 3.21 -16.22 -14.93
N LEU A 77 3.54 -15.13 -14.23
CA LEU A 77 3.09 -14.86 -12.86
C LEU A 77 1.58 -14.59 -12.73
N ALA A 78 0.89 -14.30 -13.83
CA ALA A 78 -0.54 -13.98 -13.86
C ALA A 78 -1.35 -14.76 -14.91
N LEU A 79 -0.73 -15.36 -15.93
CA LEU A 79 -1.43 -16.05 -17.04
C LEU A 79 -2.42 -17.12 -16.54
N HIS A 80 -2.06 -17.89 -15.51
CA HIS A 80 -2.94 -18.91 -14.92
C HIS A 80 -4.22 -18.34 -14.25
N LYS A 81 -4.29 -17.02 -14.07
CA LYS A 81 -5.44 -16.28 -13.53
C LYS A 81 -5.91 -15.17 -14.47
N GLU A 82 -5.57 -15.20 -15.76
CA GLU A 82 -5.94 -14.12 -16.69
C GLU A 82 -7.46 -13.87 -16.76
N ASP A 83 -8.25 -14.93 -16.65
CA ASP A 83 -9.71 -14.84 -16.68
C ASP A 83 -10.33 -14.30 -15.38
N GLU A 84 -9.60 -14.33 -14.27
CA GLU A 84 -10.08 -13.94 -12.93
C GLU A 84 -10.52 -12.47 -12.90
N LYS A 85 -11.73 -12.23 -12.41
CA LYS A 85 -12.31 -10.89 -12.27
C LYS A 85 -13.07 -10.81 -10.96
N ILE A 86 -12.45 -10.23 -9.95
CA ILE A 86 -13.07 -10.04 -8.64
C ILE A 86 -14.16 -8.97 -8.76
N ARG A 87 -15.35 -9.23 -8.19
CA ARG A 87 -16.49 -8.31 -8.17
C ARG A 87 -16.93 -7.99 -6.75
N PHE A 88 -17.54 -6.82 -6.57
CA PHE A 88 -17.96 -6.35 -5.26
C PHE A 88 -18.96 -7.33 -4.61
N ARG A 89 -19.92 -7.82 -5.40
CA ARG A 89 -20.92 -8.77 -4.90
C ARG A 89 -20.32 -10.16 -4.57
N ASP A 90 -19.26 -10.56 -5.26
CA ASP A 90 -18.60 -11.84 -5.00
C ASP A 90 -17.81 -11.81 -3.70
N ILE A 91 -17.13 -10.70 -3.39
CA ILE A 91 -16.40 -10.54 -2.12
C ILE A 91 -17.33 -10.39 -0.92
N GLN A 92 -18.58 -9.92 -1.13
CA GLN A 92 -19.62 -9.99 -0.11
C GLN A 92 -20.05 -11.44 0.18
N ALA A 93 -20.08 -12.29 -0.84
CA ALA A 93 -20.43 -13.70 -0.69
C ALA A 93 -19.30 -14.49 0.01
N GLN A 94 -18.05 -14.25 -0.37
CA GLN A 94 -16.87 -14.78 0.31
C GLN A 94 -15.62 -13.96 -0.09
N PRO A 95 -14.74 -13.57 0.86
CA PRO A 95 -13.50 -12.88 0.52
C PRO A 95 -12.68 -13.62 -0.54
N ARG A 96 -12.09 -12.89 -1.48
CA ARG A 96 -11.29 -13.44 -2.58
C ARG A 96 -9.82 -13.12 -2.38
N LYS A 97 -8.95 -14.09 -2.69
CA LYS A 97 -7.51 -13.89 -2.77
C LYS A 97 -7.18 -13.13 -4.05
N ILE A 98 -6.33 -12.12 -3.95
CA ILE A 98 -5.90 -11.28 -5.07
C ILE A 98 -4.91 -11.99 -6.00
N ILE A 99 -4.55 -11.31 -7.09
CA ILE A 99 -3.65 -11.79 -8.15
C ILE A 99 -2.26 -11.19 -7.95
N SER A 100 -1.22 -11.95 -8.28
CA SER A 100 0.16 -11.45 -8.34
C SER A 100 0.27 -10.28 -9.32
N SER A 101 0.81 -9.15 -8.85
CA SER A 101 0.87 -7.91 -9.61
C SER A 101 2.26 -7.27 -9.57
N PRO A 102 2.71 -6.62 -10.66
CA PRO A 102 4.00 -5.91 -10.68
C PRO A 102 4.04 -4.70 -9.75
N THR A 103 2.89 -4.26 -9.22
CA THR A 103 2.80 -3.25 -8.15
C THR A 103 3.54 -3.69 -6.89
N TRP A 104 3.57 -5.00 -6.62
CA TRP A 104 4.14 -5.58 -5.41
C TRP A 104 5.44 -6.33 -5.71
N SER A 105 6.02 -6.98 -4.70
CA SER A 105 7.28 -7.75 -4.87
C SER A 105 7.23 -9.14 -4.26
N GLY A 106 6.05 -9.61 -3.85
CA GLY A 106 5.77 -10.99 -3.49
C GLY A 106 4.80 -11.63 -4.49
N LEU A 107 4.52 -12.93 -4.29
CA LEU A 107 3.60 -13.70 -5.13
C LEU A 107 2.36 -14.13 -4.34
N GLU A 108 1.21 -14.06 -5.00
CA GLU A 108 -0.03 -14.67 -4.54
C GLU A 108 -0.16 -16.08 -5.11
N SER A 109 0.51 -17.02 -4.46
CA SER A 109 0.58 -18.42 -4.88
C SER A 109 -0.04 -19.35 -3.84
N ASP A 110 -0.47 -20.53 -4.28
CA ASP A 110 -0.98 -21.59 -3.39
C ASP A 110 0.15 -22.51 -2.90
N HIS A 111 1.38 -22.30 -3.39
CA HIS A 111 2.57 -23.09 -3.01
C HIS A 111 3.62 -22.27 -2.25
N VAL A 112 3.64 -20.95 -2.43
CA VAL A 112 4.55 -20.05 -1.70
C VAL A 112 3.76 -18.88 -1.12
N SER A 113 3.96 -18.62 0.18
CA SER A 113 3.35 -17.45 0.83
C SER A 113 3.96 -16.16 0.30
N TYR A 114 3.16 -15.09 0.29
CA TYR A 114 3.65 -13.77 -0.08
C TYR A 114 4.88 -13.37 0.76
N ASN A 115 5.97 -13.00 0.09
CA ASN A 115 7.20 -12.53 0.71
C ASN A 115 7.74 -11.31 -0.06
N ALA A 116 7.94 -10.18 0.61
CA ALA A 116 8.39 -8.95 -0.04
C ALA A 116 9.84 -9.09 -0.54
N GLY A 117 10.07 -8.70 -1.80
CA GLY A 117 11.37 -8.85 -2.46
C GLY A 117 11.56 -10.20 -3.14
N TYR A 118 10.61 -11.12 -3.04
CA TYR A 118 10.65 -12.41 -3.72
C TYR A 118 10.86 -12.25 -5.22
N THR A 119 10.10 -11.38 -5.89
CA THR A 119 10.25 -11.16 -7.33
C THR A 119 11.58 -10.48 -7.67
N ASN A 120 12.11 -9.62 -6.81
CA ASN A 120 13.45 -9.06 -7.03
C ASN A 120 14.53 -10.15 -7.05
N VAL A 121 14.42 -11.14 -6.16
CA VAL A 121 15.38 -12.25 -6.04
C VAL A 121 15.19 -13.29 -7.14
N HIS A 122 13.96 -13.70 -7.44
CA HIS A 122 13.67 -14.84 -8.31
C HIS A 122 13.38 -14.43 -9.77
N GLU A 123 12.74 -13.28 -9.97
CA GLU A 123 12.45 -12.74 -11.32
C GLU A 123 13.57 -11.83 -11.83
N LEU A 124 14.56 -11.51 -10.99
CA LEU A 124 15.66 -10.58 -11.27
C LEU A 124 15.18 -9.17 -11.63
N ILE A 125 14.01 -8.77 -11.11
CA ILE A 125 13.51 -7.40 -11.22
C ILE A 125 14.36 -6.51 -10.30
N PRO A 126 14.99 -5.43 -10.81
CA PRO A 126 15.79 -4.56 -9.96
C PRO A 126 14.98 -3.87 -8.86
N TRP A 127 15.61 -3.61 -7.72
CA TRP A 127 15.07 -2.62 -6.79
C TRP A 127 15.14 -1.24 -7.44
N ARG A 128 14.17 -0.36 -7.16
CA ARG A 128 14.14 1.01 -7.70
C ARG A 128 15.05 1.93 -6.87
N THR A 129 16.32 1.57 -6.80
CA THR A 129 17.41 2.29 -6.13
C THR A 129 18.45 2.69 -7.17
N LEU A 130 19.41 3.56 -6.81
CA LEU A 130 20.46 4.02 -7.73
C LEU A 130 21.26 2.86 -8.33
N SER A 131 21.51 1.81 -7.56
CA SER A 131 22.30 0.64 -8.00
C SER A 131 21.47 -0.51 -8.56
N GLY A 132 20.13 -0.41 -8.55
CA GLY A 132 19.23 -1.52 -8.90
C GLY A 132 19.17 -2.64 -7.85
N ARG A 133 19.83 -2.48 -6.70
CA ARG A 133 20.01 -3.49 -5.64
C ARG A 133 19.61 -2.94 -4.26
N GLN A 134 19.61 -3.80 -3.24
CA GLN A 134 19.50 -3.35 -1.85
C GLN A 134 20.67 -2.40 -1.53
N GLN A 135 20.38 -1.11 -1.36
CA GLN A 135 21.38 -0.05 -1.33
C GLN A 135 21.91 0.16 0.09
N LEU A 136 23.05 -0.46 0.41
CA LEU A 136 23.71 -0.31 1.71
C LEU A 136 24.36 1.06 1.89
N TYR A 137 24.88 1.66 0.80
CA TYR A 137 25.55 2.96 0.83
C TYR A 137 24.67 4.07 0.25
N GLN A 138 24.38 5.08 1.06
CA GLN A 138 23.54 6.23 0.72
C GLN A 138 24.44 7.42 0.37
N ASP A 139 24.65 7.65 -0.93
CA ASP A 139 25.67 8.57 -1.45
C ASP A 139 25.18 10.01 -1.69
N HIS A 140 23.88 10.25 -1.54
CA HIS A 140 23.29 11.59 -1.65
C HIS A 140 24.07 12.59 -0.76
N PRO A 141 24.38 13.82 -1.23
CA PRO A 141 25.18 14.78 -0.47
C PRO A 141 24.72 15.00 0.97
N TRP A 142 23.40 15.02 1.22
CA TRP A 142 22.86 15.12 2.58
C TRP A 142 23.14 13.87 3.41
N MET A 143 22.95 12.67 2.86
CA MET A 143 23.21 11.41 3.59
C MET A 143 24.67 11.33 4.03
N ARG A 144 25.60 11.78 3.17
CA ARG A 144 27.03 11.86 3.53
C ARG A 144 27.29 12.95 4.57
N ALA A 145 26.79 14.16 4.35
CA ALA A 145 27.03 15.31 5.23
C ALA A 145 26.46 15.10 6.64
N PHE A 146 25.30 14.45 6.75
CA PHE A 146 24.68 14.13 8.02
C PHE A 146 25.19 12.84 8.66
N GLY A 147 26.17 12.13 8.06
CA GLY A 147 26.75 10.91 8.63
C GLY A 147 25.83 9.68 8.57
N GLU A 148 24.99 9.60 7.54
CA GLU A 148 23.97 8.57 7.27
C GLU A 148 24.29 7.75 6.01
N SER A 149 25.52 7.84 5.48
CA SER A 149 25.93 7.11 4.28
C SER A 149 26.03 5.60 4.49
N LEU A 150 26.30 5.16 5.72
CA LEU A 150 26.18 3.79 6.21
C LEU A 150 25.43 3.79 7.53
N VAL A 151 24.91 2.62 7.92
CA VAL A 151 24.32 2.44 9.25
C VAL A 151 25.35 2.73 10.34
N ALA A 152 24.94 3.51 11.35
CA ALA A 152 25.73 3.82 12.51
C ALA A 152 24.82 3.93 13.73
N TYR A 153 25.37 3.68 14.92
CA TYR A 153 24.65 3.95 16.16
C TYR A 153 24.38 5.47 16.28
N ARG A 154 23.13 5.81 16.61
CA ARG A 154 22.73 7.18 16.97
C ARG A 154 21.97 7.14 18.30
N PRO A 155 22.39 7.90 19.32
CA PRO A 155 21.63 8.00 20.55
C PRO A 155 20.30 8.73 20.31
N PRO A 156 19.30 8.56 21.18
CA PRO A 156 18.11 9.42 21.18
C PRO A 156 18.51 10.90 21.25
N ILE A 157 17.84 11.75 20.48
CA ILE A 157 18.07 13.20 20.54
C ILE A 157 17.58 13.76 21.87
N ASP A 158 18.25 14.80 22.37
CA ASP A 158 17.75 15.60 23.49
C ASP A 158 16.73 16.63 22.97
N THR A 159 15.46 16.44 23.32
CA THR A 159 14.38 17.35 22.92
C THR A 159 14.36 18.64 23.74
N ARG A 160 15.11 18.72 24.86
CA ARG A 160 15.15 19.85 25.81
C ARG A 160 13.80 20.25 26.39
N SER A 161 12.79 19.40 26.25
CA SER A 161 11.39 19.72 26.60
C SER A 161 11.10 19.74 28.10
N VAL A 162 12.03 19.24 28.92
CA VAL A 162 11.91 19.25 30.39
C VAL A 162 12.75 20.36 31.00
N SER A 163 14.01 20.52 30.54
CA SER A 163 14.95 21.51 31.09
C SER A 163 14.55 22.95 30.81
N GLU A 164 13.85 23.22 29.70
CA GLU A 164 13.39 24.55 29.30
C GLU A 164 11.92 24.82 29.66
N MET A 165 11.27 23.91 30.37
CA MET A 165 9.90 24.11 30.82
C MET A 165 9.87 25.30 31.79
N ARG A 166 9.14 26.38 31.45
CA ARG A 166 8.93 27.52 32.35
C ARG A 166 8.37 27.00 33.67
N GLN A 167 8.92 27.49 34.80
CA GLN A 167 8.61 26.98 36.14
C GLN A 167 7.11 26.87 36.37
N ILE A 168 6.58 25.66 36.32
CA ILE A 168 5.27 25.35 36.85
C ILE A 168 5.43 25.43 38.37
N PRO A 169 4.60 26.20 39.09
CA PRO A 169 4.67 26.26 40.53
C PRO A 169 4.61 24.85 41.14
N PRO A 170 5.52 24.49 42.07
CA PRO A 170 5.53 23.16 42.63
C PRO A 170 4.23 22.90 43.40
N ASN A 171 3.65 21.72 43.21
CA ASN A 171 2.44 21.30 43.91
C ASN A 171 2.71 20.66 45.29
N GLY A 172 3.97 20.65 45.74
CA GLY A 172 4.41 20.06 47.01
C GLY A 172 4.88 18.61 46.93
N PHE A 173 4.85 17.96 45.77
CA PHE A 173 5.35 16.59 45.56
C PHE A 173 6.66 16.55 44.76
N PRO A 174 7.52 15.52 44.94
CA PRO A 174 8.74 15.37 44.14
C PRO A 174 8.46 15.14 42.65
N GLU A 175 9.28 15.72 41.79
CA GLU A 175 9.21 15.57 40.33
C GLU A 175 10.36 14.71 39.78
N LYS A 176 10.11 13.95 38.70
CA LYS A 176 11.13 13.10 38.06
C LYS A 176 10.94 13.05 36.55
N ALA A 177 12.01 13.31 35.81
CA ALA A 177 12.03 13.15 34.36
C ALA A 177 12.10 11.66 33.97
N LEU A 178 11.26 11.25 33.01
CA LEU A 178 11.18 9.89 32.46
C LEU A 178 11.09 9.96 30.93
N ASN A 179 11.45 8.86 30.26
CA ASN A 179 11.19 8.72 28.83
C ASN A 179 9.69 8.42 28.60
N PHE A 180 9.03 9.21 27.74
CA PHE A 180 7.60 9.09 27.47
C PHE A 180 7.36 8.27 26.19
N LEU A 181 7.16 6.96 26.35
CA LEU A 181 6.91 6.04 25.23
C LEU A 181 5.40 5.86 25.02
N THR A 182 4.96 5.85 23.76
CA THR A 182 3.55 5.66 23.37
C THR A 182 3.36 4.42 22.48
N PRO A 183 3.65 3.21 22.98
CA PRO A 183 3.36 1.98 22.23
C PRO A 183 1.85 1.85 22.00
N HIS A 184 1.45 1.18 20.91
CA HIS A 184 0.04 0.95 20.63
C HIS A 184 -0.63 0.18 21.76
N GLN A 185 -1.83 0.62 22.15
CA GLN A 185 -2.58 0.00 23.21
C GLN A 185 -3.18 -1.35 22.80
N LYS A 186 -3.42 -2.21 23.80
CA LYS A 186 -4.13 -3.49 23.60
C LYS A 186 -5.65 -3.31 23.42
N TRP A 187 -6.20 -2.19 23.89
CA TRP A 187 -7.64 -2.01 24.13
C TRP A 187 -8.32 -1.09 23.11
N GLY A 188 -7.76 -1.00 21.91
CA GLY A 188 -8.31 -0.19 20.84
C GLY A 188 -7.37 -0.17 19.65
N ILE A 189 -7.86 0.35 18.53
CA ILE A 189 -7.05 0.62 17.34
C ILE A 189 -6.90 2.13 17.24
N HIS A 190 -5.75 2.63 17.66
CA HIS A 190 -5.54 4.06 17.90
C HIS A 190 -6.56 4.60 18.92
N SER A 191 -7.35 5.61 18.58
CA SER A 191 -8.47 6.09 19.40
C SER A 191 -9.80 5.38 19.08
N THR A 192 -9.90 4.64 17.98
CA THR A 192 -11.10 3.83 17.71
C THR A 192 -11.21 2.75 18.79
N TYR A 193 -12.41 2.67 19.37
CA TYR A 193 -12.74 1.85 20.53
C TYR A 193 -12.19 2.31 21.88
N SER A 194 -11.44 3.41 21.99
CA SER A 194 -10.94 3.87 23.30
C SER A 194 -12.06 4.25 24.26
N GLU A 195 -13.19 4.73 23.74
CA GLU A 195 -14.42 5.05 24.49
C GLU A 195 -15.45 3.91 24.50
N ASN A 196 -15.14 2.78 23.83
CA ASN A 196 -16.05 1.65 23.79
C ASN A 196 -16.15 1.03 25.18
N LEU A 197 -17.38 0.93 25.71
CA LEU A 197 -17.61 0.43 27.06
C LEU A 197 -17.00 -0.97 27.31
N LEU A 198 -16.99 -1.87 26.32
CA LEU A 198 -16.36 -3.18 26.45
C LEU A 198 -14.85 -3.05 26.64
N MET A 199 -14.19 -2.20 25.85
CA MET A 199 -12.76 -1.96 25.97
C MET A 199 -12.41 -1.23 27.26
N LEU A 200 -13.22 -0.26 27.68
CA LEU A 200 -13.06 0.42 28.96
C LEU A 200 -13.19 -0.56 30.14
N THR A 201 -14.17 -1.46 30.08
CA THR A 201 -14.41 -2.49 31.11
C THR A 201 -13.26 -3.50 31.19
N LEU A 202 -12.69 -3.92 30.05
CA LEU A 202 -11.55 -4.84 30.00
C LEU A 202 -10.20 -4.18 30.28
N SER A 203 -10.14 -2.85 30.23
CA SER A 203 -8.94 -2.07 30.48
C SER A 203 -8.92 -1.53 31.92
N ARG A 204 -8.72 -0.22 32.09
CA ARG A 204 -8.67 0.46 33.39
C ARG A 204 -9.75 1.53 33.54
N GLY A 205 -10.88 1.37 32.86
CA GLY A 205 -12.05 2.22 33.03
C GLY A 205 -12.04 3.54 32.26
N GLY A 206 -10.98 3.83 31.50
CA GLY A 206 -10.74 5.14 30.89
C GLY A 206 -10.03 6.10 31.84
#